data_AF-A0A3M2C7V8-F1
#
_entry.id   AF-A0A3M2C7V8-F1
#
_cell.length_a   1.000
_cell.length_b   1.000
_cell.length_c   1.000
_cell.angle_alpha   90.00
_cell.angle_beta   90.00
_cell.angle_gamma   90.00
#
_symmetry.space_group_name_H-M   'P 1'
#
loop_
_entity.id
_entity.type
_entity.pdbx_description
1 polymer ?
#
loop_
_entity_poly.entity_id
_entity_poly.type
_entity_poly.pdbx_seq_one_letter_code
_entity_poly.pdbx_strand_id
1 'polypeptide(L)'
;MTEIPATQALMGLLVGLAAGLHSATWGMYKDAPHEGFTWRTYVRSPIVASLIGLALTLFTSLDPTTAPGVVVLWAVTYGLERACLEVYKSFIRVEDQSKYTIPMQFAVRGRVVESAPLRLLAGAAYVGGASAVLYAIHRFQGAPSQSLHPVLVVFLVGSAGGWISAFGGAWKDAPIEGFHTFKFFRSPAMAFGYGLLVASLTTNYVFIFLGAIGFTVATIETYKTFFFPDRPRGKFQGKEPAFPEYLTRRARFVPVFVLVWLGVLTAVVLALLGPRHGLI
;
A
#
# COMPACT_ATOMS: atom_id res chain seq x y z
N MET A 1 -11.84 -22.41 -18.53
CA MET A 1 -10.87 -21.33 -18.32
C MET A 1 -10.64 -20.69 -19.67
N THR A 2 -11.04 -19.44 -19.86
CA THR A 2 -10.65 -18.66 -21.05
C THR A 2 -9.14 -18.56 -21.08
N GLU A 3 -8.51 -18.89 -22.21
CA GLU A 3 -7.07 -18.69 -22.36
C GLU A 3 -6.76 -17.20 -22.19
N ILE A 4 -6.00 -16.88 -21.15
CA ILE A 4 -5.51 -15.51 -20.94
C ILE A 4 -4.33 -15.34 -21.90
N PRO A 5 -4.37 -14.35 -22.81
CA PRO A 5 -3.28 -14.11 -23.73
C PRO A 5 -1.96 -13.92 -22.97
N ALA A 6 -0.86 -14.49 -23.46
CA ALA A 6 0.47 -14.35 -22.85
C ALA A 6 0.84 -12.87 -22.61
N THR A 7 0.36 -11.97 -23.48
CA THR A 7 0.49 -10.51 -23.35
C THR A 7 -0.13 -9.97 -22.06
N GLN A 8 -1.33 -10.42 -21.67
CA GLN A 8 -1.97 -9.98 -20.42
C GLN A 8 -1.16 -10.43 -19.21
N ALA A 9 -0.75 -11.69 -19.16
CA ALA A 9 0.06 -12.21 -18.05
C ALA A 9 1.40 -11.46 -17.91
N LEU A 10 2.08 -11.19 -19.02
CA LEU A 10 3.32 -10.40 -19.03
C LEU A 10 3.08 -8.98 -18.51
N MET A 11 2.03 -8.30 -18.99
CA MET A 11 1.67 -6.96 -18.51
C MET A 11 1.37 -6.97 -17.00
N GLY A 12 0.65 -7.98 -16.51
CA GLY A 12 0.38 -8.14 -15.07
C GLY A 12 1.66 -8.26 -14.24
N LEU A 13 2.64 -9.03 -14.71
CA LEU A 13 3.96 -9.15 -14.08
C LEU A 13 4.72 -7.83 -14.06
N LEU A 14 4.71 -7.09 -15.17
CA LEU A 14 5.42 -5.81 -15.31
C LEU A 14 4.79 -4.71 -14.43
N VAL A 15 3.47 -4.63 -14.40
CA VAL A 15 2.75 -3.69 -13.52
C VAL A 15 3.03 -4.01 -12.04
N GLY A 16 2.98 -5.29 -11.68
CA GLY A 16 3.36 -5.71 -10.33
C GLY A 16 4.83 -5.43 -10.01
N LEU A 17 5.73 -5.65 -10.97
CA LEU A 17 7.16 -5.33 -10.81
C LEU A 17 7.35 -3.85 -10.52
N ALA A 18 6.67 -2.97 -11.27
CA ALA A 18 6.72 -1.53 -11.06
C ALA A 18 6.23 -1.14 -9.66
N ALA A 19 5.09 -1.70 -9.20
CA ALA A 19 4.57 -1.47 -7.85
C ALA A 19 5.58 -1.89 -6.77
N GLY A 20 6.18 -3.07 -6.90
CA GLY A 20 7.17 -3.56 -5.94
C GLY A 20 8.51 -2.83 -5.99
N LEU A 21 8.97 -2.39 -7.17
CA LEU A 21 10.16 -1.55 -7.31
C LEU A 21 9.95 -0.19 -6.65
N HIS A 22 8.79 0.42 -6.85
CA HIS A 22 8.44 1.66 -6.16
C HIS A 22 8.46 1.45 -4.65
N SER A 23 7.82 0.39 -4.14
CA SER A 23 7.72 0.14 -2.70
C SER A 23 9.07 -0.19 -2.05
N ALA A 24 9.90 -0.99 -2.71
CA ALA A 24 11.26 -1.29 -2.29
C ALA A 24 12.17 -0.06 -2.32
N THR A 25 12.01 0.82 -3.31
CA THR A 25 12.90 1.97 -3.47
C THR A 25 12.71 3.01 -2.37
N TRP A 26 11.47 3.40 -2.06
CA TRP A 26 11.28 4.30 -0.92
C TRP A 26 11.64 3.61 0.40
N GLY A 27 11.41 2.29 0.51
CA GLY A 27 11.83 1.49 1.65
C GLY A 27 13.34 1.56 1.87
N MET A 28 14.13 1.34 0.82
CA MET A 28 15.58 1.46 0.83
C MET A 28 16.00 2.90 1.17
N TYR A 29 15.40 3.90 0.51
CA TYR A 29 15.78 5.30 0.71
C TYR A 29 15.55 5.74 2.17
N LYS A 30 14.48 5.24 2.77
CA LYS A 30 14.07 5.55 4.14
C LYS A 30 14.82 4.75 5.20
N ASP A 31 14.98 3.44 4.98
CA ASP A 31 15.37 2.49 6.02
C ASP A 31 16.88 2.16 5.99
N ALA A 32 17.53 2.23 4.82
CA ALA A 32 18.93 1.83 4.68
C ALA A 32 19.92 2.58 5.58
N PRO A 33 19.78 3.89 5.87
CA PRO A 33 20.68 4.58 6.80
C PRO A 33 20.67 4.02 8.24
N HIS A 34 19.59 3.34 8.65
CA HIS A 34 19.44 2.80 10.00
C HIS A 34 19.47 1.27 10.05
N GLU A 35 19.03 0.60 8.99
CA GLU A 35 18.91 -0.86 8.93
C GLU A 35 19.92 -1.52 7.97
N GLY A 36 20.68 -0.72 7.22
CA GLY A 36 21.54 -1.18 6.15
C GLY A 36 20.76 -1.60 4.89
N PHE A 37 21.48 -2.02 3.85
CA PHE A 37 20.90 -2.49 2.60
C PHE A 37 21.34 -3.91 2.29
N THR A 38 20.40 -4.74 1.84
CA THR A 38 20.71 -6.04 1.23
C THR A 38 19.83 -6.24 0.00
N TRP A 39 20.40 -6.82 -1.06
CA TRP A 39 19.64 -7.15 -2.26
C TRP A 39 18.45 -8.07 -1.97
N ARG A 40 18.61 -9.03 -1.06
CA ARG A 40 17.54 -9.94 -0.64
C ARG A 40 16.31 -9.20 -0.09
N THR A 41 16.51 -8.16 0.72
CA THR A 41 15.39 -7.37 1.27
C THR A 41 14.78 -6.46 0.21
N TYR A 42 15.59 -5.92 -0.71
CA TYR A 42 15.15 -5.07 -1.80
C TYR A 42 14.31 -5.82 -2.84
N VAL A 43 14.78 -6.98 -3.34
CA VAL A 43 14.10 -7.73 -4.42
C VAL A 43 12.84 -8.45 -3.96
N ARG A 44 12.63 -8.63 -2.65
CA ARG A 44 11.44 -9.30 -2.10
C ARG A 44 10.14 -8.61 -2.54
N SER A 45 10.05 -7.29 -2.39
CA SER A 45 8.82 -6.55 -2.75
C SER A 45 8.53 -6.58 -4.25
N PRO A 46 9.50 -6.38 -5.16
CA PRO A 46 9.35 -6.64 -6.60
C PRO A 46 8.78 -8.03 -6.89
N ILE A 47 9.35 -9.10 -6.32
CA ILE A 47 8.89 -10.47 -6.55
C ILE A 47 7.45 -10.67 -6.05
N VAL A 48 7.18 -10.28 -4.80
CA VAL A 48 5.84 -10.43 -4.20
C VAL A 48 4.80 -9.64 -4.98
N ALA A 49 5.09 -8.38 -5.35
CA ALA A 49 4.19 -7.55 -6.12
C ALA A 49 3.97 -8.08 -7.55
N SER A 50 5.01 -8.57 -8.23
CA SER A 50 4.86 -9.23 -9.53
C SER A 50 3.95 -10.45 -9.47
N LEU A 51 4.11 -11.29 -8.44
CA LEU A 51 3.23 -12.46 -8.24
C LEU A 51 1.79 -12.05 -7.94
N ILE A 52 1.58 -10.99 -7.14
CA ILE A 52 0.25 -10.43 -6.88
C ILE A 52 -0.35 -9.87 -8.18
N GLY A 53 0.41 -9.12 -8.97
CA GLY A 53 -0.04 -8.56 -10.25
C GLY A 53 -0.43 -9.64 -11.26
N LEU A 54 0.38 -10.69 -11.36
CA LEU A 54 0.06 -11.87 -12.16
C LEU A 54 -1.21 -12.56 -11.65
N ALA A 55 -1.31 -12.85 -10.35
CA ALA A 55 -2.48 -13.51 -9.78
C ALA A 55 -3.77 -12.70 -10.01
N LEU A 56 -3.74 -11.38 -9.80
CA LEU A 56 -4.88 -10.51 -10.09
C LEU A 56 -5.26 -10.55 -11.57
N THR A 57 -4.29 -10.56 -12.48
CA THR A 57 -4.55 -10.69 -13.92
C THR A 57 -5.15 -12.07 -14.27
N LEU A 58 -4.70 -13.14 -13.62
CA LEU A 58 -5.14 -14.50 -13.92
C LEU A 58 -6.50 -14.87 -13.32
N PHE A 59 -6.83 -14.30 -12.16
CA PHE A 59 -7.99 -14.71 -11.36
C PHE A 59 -9.07 -13.63 -11.25
N THR A 60 -8.91 -12.50 -11.93
CA THR A 60 -9.91 -11.43 -11.95
C THR A 60 -10.14 -10.92 -13.37
N SER A 61 -11.12 -10.04 -13.54
CA SER A 61 -11.42 -9.39 -14.82
C SER A 61 -10.57 -8.13 -15.08
N LEU A 62 -9.47 -7.91 -14.34
CA LEU A 62 -8.57 -6.79 -14.59
C LEU A 62 -7.76 -7.03 -15.86
N ASP A 63 -7.92 -6.14 -16.84
CA ASP A 63 -7.18 -6.19 -18.09
C ASP A 63 -6.00 -5.19 -18.10
N PRO A 64 -4.76 -5.65 -17.84
CA PRO A 64 -3.60 -4.77 -17.78
C PRO A 64 -3.11 -4.32 -19.17
N THR A 65 -3.81 -4.64 -20.26
CA THR A 65 -3.48 -4.11 -21.59
C THR A 65 -4.12 -2.75 -21.85
N THR A 66 -5.04 -2.32 -20.99
CA THR A 66 -5.69 -1.00 -21.06
C THR A 66 -5.09 -0.04 -20.03
N ALA A 67 -5.09 1.27 -20.33
CA ALA A 67 -4.61 2.27 -19.38
C ALA A 67 -5.39 2.26 -18.04
N PRO A 68 -6.74 2.20 -18.01
CA PRO A 68 -7.48 2.05 -16.76
C PRO A 68 -7.09 0.78 -15.99
N GLY A 69 -6.95 -0.35 -16.68
CA GLY A 69 -6.56 -1.60 -16.05
C GLY A 69 -5.15 -1.58 -15.46
N VAL A 70 -4.19 -0.94 -16.13
CA VAL A 70 -2.83 -0.71 -15.58
C VAL A 70 -2.88 0.09 -14.28
N VAL A 71 -3.64 1.19 -14.26
CA VAL A 71 -3.75 2.08 -13.09
C VAL A 71 -4.37 1.34 -11.91
N VAL A 72 -5.50 0.67 -12.14
CA VAL A 72 -6.21 -0.08 -11.10
C VAL A 72 -5.35 -1.24 -10.61
N LEU A 73 -4.75 -2.01 -11.52
CA LEU A 73 -3.89 -3.14 -11.16
C LEU A 73 -2.69 -2.68 -10.33
N TRP A 74 -1.99 -1.63 -10.76
CA TRP A 74 -0.85 -1.09 -10.03
C TRP A 74 -1.23 -0.72 -8.59
N ALA A 75 -2.35 0.01 -8.44
CA ALA A 75 -2.81 0.46 -7.13
C ALA A 75 -3.24 -0.69 -6.22
N VAL A 76 -4.02 -1.64 -6.73
CA VAL A 76 -4.47 -2.82 -5.98
C VAL A 76 -3.28 -3.69 -5.58
N THR A 77 -2.36 -3.97 -6.51
CA THR A 77 -1.13 -4.71 -6.22
C THR A 77 -0.30 -4.02 -5.15
N TYR A 78 -0.16 -2.69 -5.24
CA TYR A 78 0.56 -1.91 -4.24
C TYR A 78 -0.09 -2.06 -2.85
N GLY A 79 -1.40 -1.89 -2.75
CA GLY A 79 -2.14 -2.04 -1.49
C GLY A 79 -1.97 -3.43 -0.87
N LEU A 80 -2.10 -4.48 -1.68
CA LEU A 80 -1.93 -5.87 -1.23
C LEU A 80 -0.50 -6.19 -0.81
N GLU A 81 0.52 -5.77 -1.57
CA GLU A 81 1.92 -5.97 -1.19
C GLU A 81 2.22 -5.30 0.15
N ARG A 82 1.74 -4.06 0.34
CA ARG A 82 1.89 -3.35 1.61
C ARG A 82 1.19 -4.05 2.76
N ALA A 83 -0.01 -4.57 2.56
CA ALA A 83 -0.72 -5.35 3.57
C ALA A 83 0.03 -6.63 3.94
N CYS A 84 0.51 -7.40 2.95
CA CYS A 84 1.29 -8.61 3.17
C CYS A 84 2.57 -8.33 3.97
N LEU A 85 3.30 -7.26 3.61
CA LEU A 85 4.51 -6.90 4.36
C LEU A 85 4.22 -6.36 5.76
N GLU A 86 3.10 -5.65 5.97
CA GLU A 86 2.74 -5.20 7.31
C GLU A 86 2.40 -6.39 8.22
N VAL A 87 1.67 -7.40 7.69
CA VAL A 87 1.40 -8.64 8.42
C VAL A 87 2.69 -9.37 8.75
N TYR A 88 3.58 -9.54 7.75
CA TYR A 88 4.87 -10.18 7.96
C TYR A 88 5.72 -9.45 9.00
N LYS A 89 5.84 -8.12 8.90
CA LYS A 89 6.68 -7.33 9.81
C LYS A 89 6.12 -7.28 11.23
N SER A 90 4.79 -7.16 11.37
CA SER A 90 4.16 -6.97 12.68
C SER A 90 4.05 -8.27 13.47
N PHE A 91 3.67 -9.37 12.81
CA PHE A 91 3.23 -10.58 13.52
C PHE A 91 4.19 -11.75 13.39
N ILE A 92 4.97 -11.82 12.30
CA ILE A 92 5.80 -13.00 11.96
C ILE A 92 7.29 -12.72 12.19
N ARG A 93 7.81 -11.62 11.65
CA ARG A 93 9.23 -11.28 11.72
C ARG A 93 9.65 -11.06 13.18
N VAL A 94 10.78 -11.64 13.54
CA VAL A 94 11.50 -11.35 14.78
C VAL A 94 12.78 -10.62 14.43
N GLU A 95 13.01 -9.46 15.02
CA GLU A 95 14.21 -8.66 14.84
C GLU A 95 14.44 -7.80 16.09
N ASP A 96 15.65 -7.29 16.25
CA ASP A 96 15.96 -6.32 17.30
C ASP A 96 15.11 -5.05 17.13
N GLN A 97 14.34 -4.71 18.16
CA GLN A 97 13.49 -3.51 18.19
C GLN A 97 14.19 -2.28 18.77
N SER A 98 15.38 -2.43 19.36
CA SER A 98 16.12 -1.33 20.00
C SER A 98 16.52 -0.21 19.03
N LYS A 99 16.67 -0.56 17.75
CA LYS A 99 16.92 0.38 16.64
C LYS A 99 15.73 1.26 16.28
N TYR A 100 14.53 0.96 16.80
CA TYR A 100 13.32 1.74 16.54
C TYR A 100 12.91 2.57 17.75
N THR A 101 12.38 3.75 17.47
CA THR A 101 11.65 4.55 18.47
C THR A 101 10.21 4.06 18.59
N ILE A 102 9.60 3.71 17.46
CA ILE A 102 8.26 3.12 17.39
C ILE A 102 8.40 1.65 17.02
N PRO A 103 7.94 0.71 17.86
CA PRO A 103 8.01 -0.71 17.57
C PRO A 103 7.48 -1.05 16.18
N MET A 104 8.22 -1.87 15.44
CA MET A 104 7.83 -2.36 14.12
C MET A 104 7.18 -3.74 14.17
N GLN A 105 7.33 -4.45 15.30
CA GLN A 105 6.53 -5.62 15.65
C GLN A 105 5.22 -5.22 16.32
N PHE A 106 4.30 -6.18 16.43
CA PHE A 106 3.03 -6.00 17.13
C PHE A 106 3.29 -5.55 18.57
N ALA A 107 2.74 -4.38 18.89
CA ALA A 107 2.92 -3.71 20.16
C ALA A 107 1.59 -3.20 20.69
N VAL A 108 1.47 -3.19 22.01
CA VAL A 108 0.34 -2.64 22.74
C VAL A 108 0.87 -1.53 23.63
N ARG A 109 0.33 -0.32 23.47
CA ARG A 109 0.77 0.88 24.21
C ARG A 109 2.30 1.11 24.12
N GLY A 110 2.85 0.96 22.92
CA GLY A 110 4.28 1.17 22.66
C GLY A 110 5.21 0.06 23.16
N ARG A 111 4.69 -1.04 23.72
CA ARG A 111 5.50 -2.20 24.16
C ARG A 111 5.28 -3.40 23.26
N VAL A 112 6.36 -4.00 22.78
CA VAL A 112 6.34 -5.18 21.90
C VAL A 112 5.73 -6.36 22.66
N VAL A 113 4.86 -7.10 21.98
CA VAL A 113 4.38 -8.38 22.51
C VAL A 113 5.45 -9.45 22.25
N GLU A 114 6.07 -9.93 23.32
CA GLU A 114 7.18 -10.89 23.23
C GLU A 114 6.70 -12.30 22.86
N SER A 115 5.50 -12.67 23.32
CA SER A 115 4.89 -13.98 23.08
C SER A 115 4.58 -14.18 21.59
N ALA A 116 5.32 -15.08 20.94
CA ALA A 116 5.12 -15.43 19.54
C ALA A 116 3.70 -15.99 19.25
N PRO A 117 3.13 -16.90 20.06
CA PRO A 117 1.75 -17.35 19.86
C PRO A 117 0.72 -16.23 19.90
N LEU A 118 0.87 -15.27 20.83
CA LEU A 118 -0.04 -14.12 20.91
C LEU A 118 0.09 -13.19 19.70
N ARG A 119 1.31 -12.96 19.21
CA ARG A 119 1.52 -12.20 17.96
C ARG A 119 0.89 -12.90 16.76
N LEU A 120 1.06 -14.21 16.63
CA LEU A 120 0.47 -14.98 15.53
C LEU A 120 -1.05 -15.00 15.61
N LEU A 121 -1.63 -15.15 16.80
CA LEU A 121 -3.08 -15.05 17.01
C LEU A 121 -3.61 -13.66 16.64
N ALA A 122 -2.92 -12.59 17.07
CA ALA A 122 -3.26 -11.22 16.67
C ALA A 122 -3.14 -11.02 15.15
N GLY A 123 -2.13 -11.60 14.52
CA GLY A 123 -1.97 -11.59 13.06
C GLY A 123 -3.08 -12.33 12.34
N ALA A 124 -3.49 -13.50 12.83
CA ALA A 124 -4.61 -14.26 12.30
C ALA A 124 -5.93 -13.48 12.43
N ALA A 125 -6.16 -12.85 13.59
CA ALA A 125 -7.32 -11.98 13.80
C ALA A 125 -7.30 -10.77 12.86
N TYR A 126 -6.13 -10.15 12.64
CA TYR A 126 -5.96 -9.04 11.71
C TYR A 126 -6.28 -9.44 10.27
N VAL A 127 -5.73 -10.56 9.78
CA VAL A 127 -5.99 -11.09 8.44
C VAL A 127 -7.46 -11.50 8.29
N GLY A 128 -8.04 -12.12 9.31
CA GLY A 128 -9.47 -12.47 9.35
C GLY A 128 -10.37 -11.25 9.26
N GLY A 129 -10.07 -10.19 10.03
CA GLY A 129 -10.79 -8.92 9.98
C GLY A 129 -10.68 -8.23 8.62
N ALA A 130 -9.47 -8.18 8.04
CA ALA A 130 -9.27 -7.63 6.70
C ALA A 130 -10.05 -8.42 5.63
N SER A 131 -10.03 -9.75 5.71
CA SER A 131 -10.81 -10.63 4.82
C SER A 131 -12.32 -10.42 4.98
N ALA A 132 -12.81 -10.26 6.21
CA ALA A 132 -14.22 -9.97 6.49
C ALA A 132 -14.65 -8.63 5.90
N VAL A 133 -13.80 -7.59 5.97
CA VAL A 133 -14.07 -6.29 5.33
C VAL A 133 -14.15 -6.43 3.81
N LEU A 134 -13.21 -7.12 3.18
CA LEU A 134 -13.23 -7.37 1.73
C LEU A 134 -14.49 -8.15 1.31
N TYR A 135 -14.87 -9.17 2.08
CA TYR A 135 -16.08 -9.93 1.85
C TYR A 135 -17.34 -9.05 1.99
N ALA A 136 -17.41 -8.21 3.03
CA ALA A 136 -18.52 -7.29 3.24
C ALA A 136 -18.67 -6.30 2.07
N ILE A 137 -17.55 -5.73 1.58
CA ILE A 137 -17.54 -4.85 0.40
C ILE A 137 -18.02 -5.59 -0.85
N HIS A 138 -17.55 -6.81 -1.07
CA HIS A 138 -18.00 -7.64 -2.19
C HIS A 138 -19.52 -7.92 -2.12
N ARG A 139 -20.03 -8.27 -0.93
CA ARG A 139 -21.47 -8.49 -0.71
C ARG A 139 -22.28 -7.20 -0.89
N PHE A 140 -21.74 -6.06 -0.47
CA PHE A 140 -22.36 -4.74 -0.65
C PHE A 140 -22.50 -4.36 -2.13
N GLN A 141 -21.53 -4.72 -2.98
CA GLN A 141 -21.64 -4.51 -4.43
C GLN A 141 -22.79 -5.31 -5.07
N GLY A 142 -23.09 -6.50 -4.57
CA GLY A 142 -24.15 -7.38 -5.11
C GLY A 142 -25.52 -7.19 -4.45
N ALA A 143 -25.70 -6.21 -3.56
CA ALA A 143 -26.95 -6.02 -2.84
C ALA A 143 -28.04 -5.44 -3.78
N PRO A 144 -29.28 -5.99 -3.80
CA PRO A 144 -30.36 -5.57 -4.70
C PRO A 144 -30.87 -4.12 -4.55
N SER A 145 -30.32 -3.33 -3.63
CA SER A 145 -30.84 -2.02 -3.20
C SER A 145 -29.92 -0.84 -3.51
N GLN A 146 -29.11 -0.88 -4.58
CA GLN A 146 -28.23 0.25 -4.93
C GLN A 146 -28.99 1.45 -5.51
N SER A 147 -29.73 2.16 -4.64
CA SER A 147 -30.19 3.53 -4.83
C SER A 147 -29.21 4.56 -4.24
N LEU A 148 -28.07 4.11 -3.70
CA LEU A 148 -27.06 5.02 -3.16
C LEU A 148 -26.34 5.75 -4.30
N HIS A 149 -26.21 7.06 -4.14
CA HIS A 149 -25.46 7.88 -5.08
C HIS A 149 -24.00 7.38 -5.20
N PRO A 150 -23.43 7.25 -6.40
CA PRO A 150 -22.07 6.72 -6.62
C PRO A 150 -20.99 7.34 -5.73
N VAL A 151 -21.02 8.65 -5.53
CA VAL A 151 -20.06 9.35 -4.65
C VAL A 151 -20.16 8.90 -3.20
N LEU A 152 -21.36 8.59 -2.70
CA LEU A 152 -21.56 8.07 -1.34
C LEU A 152 -21.01 6.64 -1.22
N VAL A 153 -21.18 5.81 -2.25
CA VAL A 153 -20.52 4.50 -2.32
C VAL A 153 -19.00 4.67 -2.24
N VAL A 154 -18.42 5.59 -3.02
CA VAL A 154 -16.98 5.85 -2.99
C VAL A 154 -16.53 6.37 -1.62
N PHE A 155 -17.33 7.23 -0.97
CA PHE A 155 -17.06 7.66 0.39
C PHE A 155 -17.00 6.47 1.36
N LEU A 156 -18.01 5.59 1.33
CA LEU A 156 -18.07 4.44 2.24
C LEU A 156 -16.96 3.42 1.95
N VAL A 157 -16.78 3.04 0.69
CA VAL A 157 -15.85 1.98 0.27
C VAL A 157 -14.43 2.52 0.14
N GLY A 158 -14.21 3.60 -0.60
CA GLY A 158 -12.89 4.16 -0.85
C GLY A 158 -12.22 4.72 0.42
N SER A 159 -12.99 5.34 1.32
CA SER A 159 -12.40 5.90 2.56
C SER A 159 -12.17 4.86 3.66
N ALA A 160 -12.86 3.71 3.64
CA ALA A 160 -12.78 2.70 4.71
C ALA A 160 -11.34 2.25 4.99
N GLY A 161 -10.55 2.07 3.93
CA GLY A 161 -9.13 1.74 4.06
C GLY A 161 -8.30 2.84 4.72
N GLY A 162 -8.61 4.10 4.43
CA GLY A 162 -8.01 5.26 5.08
C GLY A 162 -8.34 5.34 6.57
N TRP A 163 -9.57 4.96 6.97
CA TRP A 163 -9.95 4.83 8.38
C TRP A 163 -9.18 3.73 9.09
N ILE A 164 -9.09 2.55 8.49
CA ILE A 164 -8.27 1.44 9.03
C ILE A 164 -6.83 1.89 9.24
N SER A 165 -6.24 2.57 8.25
CA SER A 165 -4.89 3.14 8.36
C SER A 165 -4.77 4.21 9.45
N ALA A 166 -5.76 5.08 9.62
CA ALA A 166 -5.75 6.12 10.66
C ALA A 166 -5.81 5.52 12.06
N PHE A 167 -6.69 4.54 12.30
CA PHE A 167 -6.77 3.84 13.58
C PHE A 167 -5.51 3.01 13.86
N GLY A 168 -4.98 2.30 12.87
CA GLY A 168 -3.72 1.57 13.00
C GLY A 168 -2.54 2.49 13.32
N GLY A 169 -2.47 3.65 12.65
CA GLY A 169 -1.47 4.68 12.93
C GLY A 169 -1.63 5.29 14.32
N ALA A 170 -2.86 5.58 14.77
CA ALA A 170 -3.11 6.08 16.11
C ALA A 170 -2.76 5.04 17.19
N TRP A 171 -3.11 3.77 16.98
CA TRP A 171 -2.75 2.66 17.88
C TRP A 171 -1.23 2.55 18.06
N LYS A 172 -0.49 2.69 16.96
CA LYS A 172 0.96 2.49 16.91
C LYS A 172 1.74 3.72 17.38
N ASP A 173 1.42 4.88 16.83
CA ASP A 173 2.23 6.10 16.98
C ASP A 173 1.81 6.91 18.22
N ALA A 174 0.51 7.01 18.51
CA ALA A 174 0.02 7.92 19.55
C ALA A 174 0.50 7.61 20.98
N PRO A 175 0.76 6.35 21.39
CA PRO A 175 1.38 6.07 22.68
C PRO A 175 2.78 6.67 22.88
N ILE A 176 3.47 7.04 21.79
CA ILE A 176 4.86 7.53 21.80
C ILE A 176 4.92 9.00 21.36
N GLU A 177 4.25 9.34 20.25
CA GLU A 177 4.26 10.69 19.67
C GLU A 177 3.13 11.59 20.18
N GLY A 178 2.10 11.02 20.84
CA GLY A 178 0.84 11.72 21.14
C GLY A 178 -0.17 11.69 19.97
N PHE A 179 -1.43 12.04 20.26
CA PHE A 179 -2.49 12.05 19.25
C PHE A 179 -2.50 13.35 18.45
N HIS A 180 -2.49 13.24 17.12
CA HIS A 180 -2.52 14.39 16.21
C HIS A 180 -3.75 14.34 15.29
N THR A 181 -4.72 15.23 15.53
CA THR A 181 -6.01 15.27 14.82
C THR A 181 -5.88 15.37 13.30
N PHE A 182 -5.06 16.29 12.79
CA PHE A 182 -4.86 16.44 11.34
C PHE A 182 -4.15 15.22 10.71
N LYS A 183 -3.21 14.60 11.45
CA LYS A 183 -2.54 13.37 11.00
C LYS A 183 -3.54 12.21 10.90
N PHE A 184 -4.53 12.17 11.81
CA PHE A 184 -5.58 11.16 11.86
C PHE A 184 -6.53 11.25 10.67
N PHE A 185 -7.08 12.44 10.36
CA PHE A 185 -8.04 12.60 9.25
C PHE A 185 -7.41 12.63 7.86
N ARG A 186 -6.07 12.75 7.75
CA ARG A 186 -5.37 12.73 6.46
C ARG A 186 -5.61 11.44 5.69
N SER A 187 -5.47 10.28 6.31
CA SER A 187 -5.56 8.99 5.60
C SER A 187 -6.98 8.74 5.03
N PRO A 188 -8.08 8.96 5.78
CA PRO A 188 -9.44 8.87 5.23
C PRO A 188 -9.69 9.84 4.07
N ALA A 189 -9.25 11.10 4.20
CA ALA A 189 -9.45 12.11 3.17
C ALA A 189 -8.69 11.77 1.87
N MET A 190 -7.42 11.35 1.99
CA MET A 190 -6.64 10.91 0.83
C MET A 190 -7.21 9.64 0.20
N ALA A 191 -7.63 8.67 1.01
CA ALA A 191 -8.25 7.45 0.52
C ALA A 191 -9.58 7.73 -0.19
N PHE A 192 -10.38 8.69 0.27
CA PHE A 192 -11.57 9.13 -0.46
C PHE A 192 -11.21 9.74 -1.82
N GLY A 193 -10.22 10.65 -1.87
CA GLY A 193 -9.76 11.27 -3.12
C GLY A 193 -9.24 10.25 -4.13
N TYR A 194 -8.42 9.29 -3.69
CA TYR A 194 -7.99 8.19 -4.54
C TYR A 194 -9.11 7.19 -4.86
N GLY A 195 -10.09 7.05 -3.97
CA GLY A 195 -11.31 6.31 -4.22
C GLY A 195 -12.07 6.89 -5.41
N LEU A 196 -12.20 8.22 -5.51
CA LEU A 196 -12.81 8.88 -6.67
C LEU A 196 -12.02 8.60 -7.94
N LEU A 197 -10.68 8.72 -7.89
CA LEU A 197 -9.83 8.38 -9.04
C LEU A 197 -10.07 6.94 -9.50
N VAL A 198 -9.96 5.96 -8.59
CA VAL A 198 -10.11 4.54 -8.95
C VAL A 198 -11.55 4.23 -9.39
N ALA A 199 -12.55 4.84 -8.75
CA ALA A 199 -13.95 4.68 -9.12
C ALA A 199 -14.26 5.22 -10.52
N SER A 200 -13.51 6.20 -11.04
CA SER A 200 -13.66 6.63 -12.44
C SER A 200 -13.15 5.61 -13.46
N LEU A 201 -12.41 4.59 -13.00
CA LEU A 201 -11.72 3.61 -13.84
C LEU A 201 -12.28 2.19 -13.69
N THR A 202 -13.05 1.90 -12.63
CA THR A 202 -13.65 0.59 -12.40
C THR A 202 -14.96 0.70 -11.62
N THR A 203 -15.86 -0.25 -11.86
CA THR A 203 -17.11 -0.42 -11.09
C THR A 203 -16.96 -1.41 -9.93
N ASN A 204 -15.81 -2.07 -9.78
CA ASN A 204 -15.58 -3.07 -8.75
C ASN A 204 -15.18 -2.41 -7.42
N TYR A 205 -16.02 -2.54 -6.40
CA TYR A 205 -15.87 -1.92 -5.09
C TYR A 205 -14.65 -2.44 -4.33
N VAL A 206 -14.30 -3.72 -4.51
CA VAL A 206 -13.08 -4.28 -3.90
C VAL A 206 -11.83 -3.63 -4.49
N PHE A 207 -11.82 -3.39 -5.82
CA PHE A 207 -10.70 -2.69 -6.46
C PHE A 207 -10.67 -1.21 -6.10
N ILE A 208 -11.82 -0.55 -5.94
CA ILE A 208 -11.89 0.83 -5.42
C ILE A 208 -11.27 0.88 -4.02
N PHE A 209 -11.67 0.00 -3.11
CA PHE A 209 -11.13 -0.06 -1.74
C PHE A 209 -9.61 -0.31 -1.73
N LEU A 210 -9.15 -1.37 -2.38
CA LEU A 210 -7.72 -1.75 -2.38
C LEU A 210 -6.86 -0.72 -3.12
N GLY A 211 -7.34 -0.23 -4.27
CA GLY A 211 -6.65 0.78 -5.07
C GLY A 211 -6.54 2.12 -4.35
N ALA A 212 -7.61 2.56 -3.67
CA ALA A 212 -7.59 3.77 -2.85
C ALA A 212 -6.53 3.70 -1.75
N ILE A 213 -6.44 2.58 -1.04
CA ILE A 213 -5.40 2.34 -0.03
C ILE A 213 -4.01 2.33 -0.68
N GLY A 214 -3.85 1.61 -1.79
CA GLY A 214 -2.58 1.49 -2.50
C GLY A 214 -2.00 2.85 -2.88
N PHE A 215 -2.79 3.69 -3.55
CA PHE A 215 -2.39 5.05 -3.87
C PHE A 215 -2.15 5.92 -2.64
N THR A 216 -3.00 5.80 -1.61
CA THR A 216 -2.83 6.55 -0.35
C THR A 216 -1.47 6.25 0.26
N VAL A 217 -1.10 4.98 0.39
CA VAL A 217 0.21 4.57 0.94
C VAL A 217 1.34 5.00 0.01
N ALA A 218 1.21 4.78 -1.29
CA ALA A 218 2.24 5.17 -2.26
C ALA A 218 2.56 6.67 -2.17
N THR A 219 1.53 7.52 -2.18
CA THR A 219 1.69 8.97 -2.15
C THR A 219 2.18 9.46 -0.79
N ILE A 220 1.63 8.95 0.31
CA ILE A 220 2.08 9.36 1.65
C ILE A 220 3.54 8.99 1.89
N GLU A 221 3.95 7.77 1.51
CA GLU A 221 5.34 7.35 1.67
C GLU A 221 6.26 8.10 0.69
N THR A 222 5.81 8.44 -0.51
CA THR A 222 6.54 9.31 -1.45
C THR A 222 6.78 10.69 -0.84
N TYR A 223 5.70 11.35 -0.40
CA TYR A 223 5.74 12.68 0.20
C TYR A 223 6.66 12.70 1.41
N LYS A 224 6.48 11.76 2.34
CA LYS A 224 7.37 11.64 3.50
C LYS A 224 8.81 11.46 3.02
N THR A 225 9.08 10.43 2.22
CA THR A 225 10.44 9.97 1.89
C THR A 225 11.27 11.01 1.15
N PHE A 226 10.69 11.66 0.14
CA PHE A 226 11.46 12.48 -0.80
C PHE A 226 11.30 13.99 -0.61
N PHE A 227 10.23 14.48 0.03
CA PHE A 227 10.05 15.91 0.27
C PHE A 227 10.61 16.37 1.63
N PHE A 228 10.92 15.43 2.52
CA PHE A 228 11.61 15.69 3.79
C PHE A 228 12.75 14.70 3.97
N PRO A 229 13.82 14.77 3.15
CA PRO A 229 14.92 13.81 3.19
C PRO A 229 15.76 13.90 4.47
N ASP A 230 15.78 15.09 5.11
CA ASP A 230 16.61 15.39 6.29
C ASP A 230 15.88 15.20 7.62
N ARG A 231 14.57 14.91 7.59
CA ARG A 231 13.80 14.66 8.82
C ARG A 231 13.82 13.17 9.14
N PRO A 232 14.35 12.74 10.30
CA PRO A 232 14.26 11.37 10.73
C PRO A 232 12.78 10.97 10.82
N ARG A 233 12.48 9.76 10.35
CA ARG A 233 11.10 9.24 10.35
C ARG A 233 10.67 8.98 11.77
N GLY A 234 9.36 9.04 12.05
CA GLY A 234 8.81 8.72 13.38
C GLY A 234 9.40 7.42 13.98
N LYS A 235 9.52 6.36 13.17
CA LYS A 235 10.12 5.09 13.63
C LYS A 235 11.62 5.16 14.00
N PHE A 236 12.36 6.15 13.53
CA PHE A 236 13.78 6.39 13.81
C PHE A 236 14.02 7.74 14.49
N GLN A 237 12.98 8.39 15.02
CA GLN A 237 13.12 9.72 15.59
C GLN A 237 14.04 9.68 16.81
N GLY A 238 15.12 10.47 16.77
CA GLY A 238 16.16 10.47 17.80
C GLY A 238 17.15 9.30 17.71
N LYS A 239 17.14 8.53 16.61
CA LYS A 239 18.13 7.47 16.34
C LYS A 239 19.17 7.97 15.35
N GLU A 240 20.45 7.75 15.67
CA GLU A 240 21.53 8.04 14.73
C GLU A 240 21.55 7.00 13.59
N PRO A 241 21.96 7.39 12.37
CA PRO A 241 22.18 6.44 11.28
C PRO A 241 23.32 5.48 11.61
N ALA A 242 23.02 4.18 11.72
CA ALA A 242 24.04 3.13 11.90
C ALA A 242 24.88 2.88 10.63
N PHE A 243 24.36 3.29 9.46
CA PHE A 243 25.00 3.11 8.15
C PHE A 243 24.97 4.43 7.35
N PRO A 244 25.76 5.44 7.76
CA PRO A 244 25.70 6.79 7.19
C PRO A 244 26.03 6.85 5.70
N GLU A 245 26.77 5.88 5.16
CA GLU A 245 27.08 5.79 3.73
C GLU A 245 25.84 5.66 2.85
N TYR A 246 24.72 5.16 3.40
CA TYR A 246 23.46 5.08 2.67
C TYR A 246 22.71 6.41 2.59
N LEU A 247 23.12 7.46 3.31
CA LEU A 247 22.58 8.80 3.13
C LEU A 247 22.84 9.34 1.71
N THR A 248 24.00 9.00 1.14
CA THR A 248 24.40 9.38 -0.23
C THR A 248 24.11 8.29 -1.25
N ARG A 249 24.44 7.02 -0.95
CA ARG A 249 24.29 5.90 -1.91
C ARG A 249 22.83 5.67 -2.34
N ARG A 250 21.85 5.98 -1.48
CA ARG A 250 20.41 5.83 -1.79
C ARG A 250 19.95 6.66 -2.98
N ALA A 251 20.66 7.75 -3.31
CA ALA A 251 20.33 8.60 -4.46
C ALA A 251 20.34 7.82 -5.79
N ARG A 252 21.13 6.75 -5.90
CA ARG A 252 21.24 5.93 -7.12
C ARG A 252 19.95 5.20 -7.50
N PHE A 253 19.02 5.05 -6.56
CA PHE A 253 17.73 4.39 -6.83
C PHE A 253 16.62 5.39 -7.15
N VAL A 254 16.84 6.69 -6.93
CA VAL A 254 15.86 7.74 -7.25
C VAL A 254 15.42 7.69 -8.72
N PRO A 255 16.28 7.44 -9.73
CA PRO A 255 15.83 7.31 -11.10
C PRO A 255 14.77 6.22 -11.30
N VAL A 256 14.95 5.04 -10.69
CA VAL A 256 13.97 3.94 -10.78
C VAL A 256 12.63 4.37 -10.19
N PHE A 257 12.66 5.04 -9.03
CA PHE A 257 11.47 5.55 -8.38
C PHE A 257 10.71 6.58 -9.24
N VAL A 258 11.44 7.54 -9.81
CA VAL A 258 10.89 8.58 -10.70
C VAL A 258 10.30 7.95 -11.96
N LEU A 259 10.99 6.99 -12.59
CA LEU A 259 10.49 6.31 -13.77
C LEU A 259 9.18 5.56 -13.50
N VAL A 260 9.05 4.89 -12.36
CA VAL A 260 7.78 4.25 -11.99
C VAL A 260 6.66 5.27 -11.84
N TRP A 261 6.89 6.39 -11.14
CA TRP A 261 5.88 7.44 -11.01
C TRP A 261 5.50 8.05 -12.35
N LEU A 262 6.46 8.34 -13.23
CA LEU A 262 6.18 8.84 -14.57
C LEU A 262 5.31 7.85 -15.36
N GLY A 263 5.59 6.55 -15.28
CA GLY A 263 4.76 5.52 -15.89
C GLY A 263 3.33 5.50 -15.34
N VAL A 264 3.18 5.53 -14.01
CA VAL A 264 1.86 5.56 -13.33
C VAL A 264 1.08 6.82 -13.70
N LEU A 265 1.71 7.99 -13.65
CA LEU A 265 1.06 9.27 -13.98
C LEU A 265 0.65 9.31 -15.46
N THR A 266 1.51 8.82 -16.35
CA THR A 266 1.18 8.69 -17.78
C THR A 266 -0.03 7.77 -17.97
N ALA A 267 -0.05 6.61 -17.30
CA ALA A 267 -1.18 5.69 -17.36
C ALA A 267 -2.47 6.33 -16.80
N VAL A 268 -2.40 7.10 -15.71
CA VAL A 268 -3.53 7.85 -15.16
C VAL A 268 -4.07 8.87 -16.18
N VAL A 269 -3.18 9.67 -16.78
CA VAL A 269 -3.60 10.67 -17.80
C VAL A 269 -4.27 9.98 -18.98
N LEU A 270 -3.65 8.93 -19.53
CA LEU A 270 -4.22 8.17 -20.65
C LEU A 270 -5.57 7.53 -20.28
N ALA A 271 -5.70 7.00 -19.07
CA ALA A 271 -6.95 6.41 -18.59
C ALA A 271 -8.08 7.45 -18.47
N LEU A 272 -7.77 8.66 -17.99
CA LEU A 272 -8.76 9.73 -17.81
C LEU A 272 -9.14 10.45 -19.12
N LEU A 273 -8.27 10.42 -20.14
CA LEU A 273 -8.56 10.90 -21.49
C LEU A 273 -9.35 9.88 -22.33
N GLY A 274 -9.32 8.61 -21.94
CA GLY A 274 -10.05 7.54 -22.61
C GLY A 274 -11.54 7.48 -22.25
N PRO A 275 -12.27 6.51 -22.83
CA PRO A 275 -13.67 6.26 -22.49
C PRO A 275 -13.84 5.96 -20.99
N ARG A 276 -14.87 6.56 -20.37
CA ARG A 276 -15.19 6.36 -18.96
C ARG A 276 -16.14 5.18 -18.78
N HIS A 277 -15.68 4.17 -18.05
CA HIS A 277 -16.46 2.98 -17.70
C HIS A 277 -16.49 2.72 -16.19
N GLY A 278 -16.12 3.74 -15.40
CA GLY A 278 -16.12 3.69 -13.95
C GLY A 278 -17.50 3.82 -13.31
N LEU A 279 -17.53 3.66 -12.00
CA LEU A 279 -18.67 3.96 -11.15
C LEU A 279 -19.06 5.46 -11.17
N ILE A 280 -18.12 6.37 -11.44
CA ILE A 280 -18.33 7.83 -11.51
C ILE A 280 -17.84 8.43 -12.83
#